data_AF-A0A4C1ZZP7-F1
#
_entry.id   AF-A0A4C1ZZP7-F1
#
_cell.length_a   1.000
_cell.length_b   1.000
_cell.length_c   1.000
_cell.angle_alpha   90.00
_cell.angle_beta   90.00
_cell.angle_gamma   90.00
#
_symmetry.space_group_name_H-M   'P 1'
#
loop_
_entity.id
_entity.type
_entity.pdbx_description
1 polymer ?
#
loop_
_entity_poly.entity_id
_entity_poly.type
_entity_poly.pdbx_seq_one_letter_code
_entity_poly.pdbx_strand_id
1 'polypeptide(L)'
;MFLKIIPVRVAGPKKEIDTYALLDDGSTVTLIDSDLAQLSEPEVEPLHRSNSETKVEMKTSRCVPIKLRGASNSQQIYARTIENLQLSPQAVTKQDIDGCKHLDDIRHKLMYNQAKPKILIGQDNWHLLVATETRKGHRNQPAASLTPLVGPARHPNSYDPTRALRT
;
A
#
# COMPACT_ATOMS: atom_id res chain seq x y z
N MET A 1 12.41 3.68 14.12
CA MET A 1 11.28 2.73 14.08
C MET A 1 10.86 2.58 12.62
N PHE A 2 10.77 1.34 12.11
CA PHE A 2 10.40 1.08 10.72
C PHE A 2 8.98 0.56 10.64
N LEU A 3 8.23 1.03 9.64
CA LEU A 3 6.88 0.60 9.36
C LEU A 3 6.89 -0.30 8.11
N LYS A 4 5.91 -1.20 8.02
CA LYS A 4 5.75 -2.09 6.87
C LYS A 4 5.20 -1.31 5.68
N ILE A 5 6.03 -0.49 5.05
CA ILE A 5 5.68 0.30 3.87
C ILE A 5 6.15 -0.45 2.64
N ILE A 6 5.26 -0.61 1.66
CA ILE A 6 5.55 -1.25 0.38
C ILE A 6 5.10 -0.38 -0.80
N PRO A 7 5.86 -0.33 -1.91
CA PRO A 7 5.37 0.19 -3.16
C PRO A 7 4.22 -0.67 -3.67
N VAL A 8 3.20 0.00 -4.18
CA VAL A 8 2.03 -0.61 -4.81
C VAL A 8 1.62 0.23 -6.00
N ARG A 9 0.90 -0.40 -6.91
CA ARG A 9 0.28 0.27 -8.04
C ARG A 9 -1.23 0.18 -7.93
N VAL A 10 -1.90 1.31 -8.08
CA VAL A 10 -3.36 1.38 -8.13
C VAL A 10 -3.78 1.49 -9.58
N ALA A 11 -4.58 0.54 -10.06
CA ALA A 11 -5.09 0.55 -11.42
C ALA A 11 -6.47 1.20 -11.47
N GLY A 12 -6.59 2.27 -12.26
CA GLY A 12 -7.85 2.89 -12.63
C GLY A 12 -8.25 2.58 -14.08
N PRO A 13 -9.41 3.06 -14.54
CA PRO A 13 -9.93 2.75 -15.88
C PRO A 13 -9.03 3.25 -17.01
N LYS A 14 -8.40 4.41 -16.83
CA LYS A 14 -7.58 5.09 -17.85
C LYS A 14 -6.08 5.08 -17.58
N LYS A 15 -5.67 4.89 -16.31
CA LYS A 15 -4.26 4.96 -15.90
C LYS A 15 -3.98 4.09 -14.69
N GLU A 16 -2.73 3.67 -14.55
CA GLU A 16 -2.21 3.08 -13.32
C GLU A 16 -1.26 4.09 -12.62
N ILE A 17 -1.25 4.09 -11.29
CA ILE A 17 -0.45 5.03 -10.49
C ILE A 17 0.38 4.25 -9.47
N ASP A 18 1.69 4.48 -9.49
CA ASP A 18 2.62 3.99 -8.48
C ASP A 18 2.55 4.88 -7.23
N THR A 19 2.44 4.24 -6.06
CA THR A 19 2.35 4.88 -4.75
C THR A 19 2.87 3.91 -3.67
N TYR A 20 2.68 4.25 -2.39
CA TYR A 20 3.02 3.40 -1.26
C TYR A 20 1.79 3.04 -0.43
N ALA A 21 1.81 1.83 0.12
CA ALA A 21 0.85 1.36 1.12
C ALA A 21 1.57 1.07 2.44
N LEU A 22 0.96 1.49 3.54
CA LEU A 22 1.32 1.08 4.89
C LEU A 22 0.51 -0.16 5.27
N LEU A 23 1.18 -1.24 5.64
CA LEU A 23 0.55 -2.44 6.18
C LEU A 23 0.46 -2.31 7.71
N ASP A 24 -0.73 -2.01 8.23
CA ASP A 24 -0.92 -1.63 9.62
C ASP A 24 -1.84 -2.61 10.37
N ASP A 25 -1.21 -3.50 11.14
CA ASP A 25 -1.92 -4.43 12.03
C ASP A 25 -2.67 -3.72 13.17
N GLY A 26 -2.39 -2.42 13.43
CA GLY A 26 -3.05 -1.58 14.43
C GLY A 26 -4.33 -0.88 13.94
N SER A 27 -4.63 -0.97 12.65
CA SER A 27 -5.81 -0.34 12.05
C SER A 27 -6.89 -1.37 11.72
N THR A 28 -8.13 -1.10 12.09
CA THR A 28 -9.27 -2.00 11.83
C THR A 28 -9.83 -1.88 10.42
N VAL A 29 -9.53 -0.77 9.71
CA VAL A 29 -10.08 -0.45 8.38
C VAL A 29 -8.98 -0.06 7.40
N THR A 30 -9.21 -0.35 6.13
CA THR A 30 -8.36 0.08 5.03
C THR A 30 -8.78 1.47 4.54
N LEU A 31 -7.81 2.38 4.44
CA LEU A 31 -8.01 3.77 4.04
C LEU A 31 -7.24 4.09 2.76
N ILE A 32 -7.79 4.98 1.95
CA ILE A 32 -7.15 5.52 0.76
C ILE A 32 -7.39 7.02 0.66
N ASP A 33 -6.37 7.77 0.22
CA ASP A 33 -6.56 9.18 -0.12
C ASP A 33 -7.65 9.36 -1.20
N SER A 34 -8.54 10.31 -0.97
CA SER A 34 -9.64 10.63 -1.89
C SER A 34 -9.15 10.99 -3.28
N ASP A 35 -8.01 11.67 -3.40
CA ASP A 35 -7.42 12.05 -4.70
C ASP A 35 -7.01 10.82 -5.52
N LEU A 36 -6.46 9.80 -4.86
CA LEU A 36 -6.06 8.53 -5.47
C LEU A 36 -7.28 7.65 -5.79
N ALA A 37 -8.28 7.65 -4.91
CA ALA A 37 -9.52 6.90 -5.09
C ALA A 37 -10.30 7.36 -6.34
N GLN A 38 -10.41 8.68 -6.56
CA GLN A 38 -11.08 9.25 -7.73
C GLN A 38 -10.50 8.75 -9.06
N LEU A 39 -9.21 8.40 -9.09
CA LEU A 39 -8.54 7.93 -10.29
C LEU A 39 -8.87 6.46 -10.60
N SER A 40 -9.44 5.74 -9.62
CA SER A 40 -9.86 4.34 -9.71
C SER A 40 -11.33 4.17 -10.06
N GLU A 41 -12.14 5.23 -9.97
CA GLU A 41 -13.57 5.20 -10.29
C GLU A 41 -13.78 5.23 -11.82
N PRO A 42 -14.74 4.45 -12.37
CA PRO A 42 -15.15 4.58 -13.76
C PRO A 42 -15.63 6.01 -14.04
N GLU A 43 -15.24 6.55 -15.19
CA GLU A 43 -15.81 7.80 -15.69
C GLU A 43 -17.31 7.57 -15.89
N VAL A 44 -18.14 8.23 -15.09
CA VAL A 44 -19.58 8.18 -15.26
C VAL A 44 -19.88 8.92 -16.57
N GLU A 45 -20.30 8.22 -17.61
CA GLU A 45 -20.88 8.87 -18.80
C GLU A 45 -21.99 9.82 -18.33
N PRO A 46 -22.11 11.04 -18.88
CA PRO A 46 -23.12 11.99 -18.48
C PRO A 46 -24.49 11.58 -19.04
N LEU A 47 -25.03 10.48 -18.55
CA LEU A 47 -26.42 10.08 -18.80
C LEU A 47 -27.30 10.87 -17.84
N HIS A 48 -27.87 11.95 -18.40
CA HIS A 48 -28.99 12.74 -17.91
C HIS A 48 -29.40 12.47 -16.46
N ARG A 49 -28.87 13.26 -15.52
CA ARG A 49 -29.54 13.49 -14.24
C ARG A 49 -30.92 14.06 -14.54
N SER A 50 -31.93 13.19 -14.57
CA SER A 50 -33.30 13.57 -14.32
C SER A 50 -33.33 14.24 -12.94
N ASN A 51 -33.88 15.44 -12.89
CA ASN A 51 -34.04 16.24 -11.70
C ASN A 51 -34.93 15.47 -10.71
N SER A 52 -34.33 14.90 -9.66
CA SER A 52 -35.04 14.52 -8.45
C SER A 52 -34.27 15.09 -7.27
N GLU A 53 -34.90 16.07 -6.63
CA GLU A 53 -34.43 16.74 -5.43
C GLU A 53 -34.11 15.75 -4.32
N THR A 54 -32.83 15.49 -4.09
CA THR A 54 -32.37 15.02 -2.78
C THR A 54 -31.03 15.67 -2.47
N LYS A 55 -31.09 16.67 -1.60
CA LYS A 55 -30.02 17.28 -0.81
C LYS A 55 -28.74 16.42 -0.73
N VAL A 56 -27.71 16.78 -1.49
CA VAL A 56 -26.35 16.19 -1.33
C VAL A 56 -25.45 17.22 -0.66
N GLU A 57 -25.69 17.43 0.62
CA GLU A 57 -24.64 17.85 1.53
C GLU A 57 -24.22 16.60 2.30
N MET A 58 -23.07 16.03 1.98
CA MET A 58 -22.36 15.12 2.87
C MET A 58 -20.92 14.95 2.38
N LYS A 59 -19.96 15.56 3.09
CA LYS A 59 -18.53 15.26 3.06
C LYS A 59 -18.26 13.85 3.62
N THR A 60 -18.89 12.81 3.07
CA THR A 60 -18.89 11.46 3.65
C THR A 60 -17.81 10.60 3.04
N SER A 61 -17.01 9.95 3.90
CA SER A 61 -16.09 8.90 3.47
C SER A 61 -16.88 7.82 2.73
N ARG A 62 -16.47 7.47 1.50
CA ARG A 62 -17.09 6.42 0.68
C ARG A 62 -16.26 5.14 0.78
N CYS A 63 -16.91 3.98 0.69
CA CYS A 63 -16.20 2.72 0.51
C CYS A 63 -16.12 2.42 -0.99
N VAL A 64 -14.91 2.31 -1.53
CA VAL A 64 -14.68 2.14 -2.97
C VAL A 64 -13.85 0.89 -3.25
N PRO A 65 -14.15 0.14 -4.32
CA PRO A 65 -13.27 -0.92 -4.77
C PRO A 65 -12.02 -0.29 -5.42
N ILE A 66 -10.84 -0.80 -5.06
CA ILE A 66 -9.58 -0.42 -5.69
C ILE A 66 -8.85 -1.66 -6.19
N LYS A 67 -8.31 -1.61 -7.41
CA LYS A 67 -7.49 -2.68 -7.95
C LYS A 67 -6.03 -2.42 -7.58
N LEU A 68 -5.60 -3.10 -6.52
CA LEU A 68 -4.25 -2.98 -5.97
C LEU A 68 -3.34 -4.03 -6.61
N ARG A 69 -2.22 -3.58 -7.17
CA ARG A 69 -1.15 -4.43 -7.69
C ARG A 69 0.08 -4.26 -6.81
N GLY A 70 0.56 -5.36 -6.26
CA GLY A 70 1.91 -5.44 -5.75
C GLY A 70 2.85 -6.03 -6.81
N ALA A 71 4.07 -6.39 -6.43
CA ALA A 71 5.06 -6.90 -7.37
C ALA A 71 4.69 -8.28 -7.96
N SER A 72 3.97 -9.11 -7.20
CA SER A 72 3.67 -10.49 -7.61
C SER A 72 2.17 -10.80 -7.78
N ASN A 73 1.29 -9.92 -7.32
CA ASN A 73 -0.15 -10.19 -7.31
C ASN A 73 -0.98 -8.93 -7.56
N SER A 74 -2.12 -9.10 -8.24
CA SER A 74 -3.15 -8.07 -8.41
C SER A 74 -4.43 -8.56 -7.76
N GLN A 75 -5.05 -7.71 -6.95
CA GLN A 75 -6.33 -8.03 -6.33
C GLN A 75 -7.19 -6.79 -6.17
N GLN A 76 -8.50 -7.00 -6.08
CA GLN A 76 -9.43 -5.94 -5.73
C GLN A 76 -9.65 -5.97 -4.22
N ILE A 77 -9.47 -4.82 -3.57
CA ILE A 77 -9.82 -4.61 -2.17
C ILE A 77 -10.81 -3.46 -2.04
N TYR A 78 -11.50 -3.38 -0.91
CA TYR A 78 -12.33 -2.23 -0.57
C TYR A 78 -11.58 -1.33 0.38
N ALA A 79 -11.64 -0.02 0.12
CA ALA A 79 -10.99 0.99 0.93
C ALA A 79 -11.95 2.16 1.19
N ARG A 80 -11.86 2.75 2.38
CA ARG A 80 -12.62 3.94 2.75
C ARG A 80 -11.83 5.20 2.38
N THR A 81 -12.46 6.11 1.64
CA THR A 81 -11.83 7.35 1.20
C THR A 81 -11.66 8.33 2.36
N ILE A 82 -10.51 8.98 2.44
CA ILE A 82 -10.25 10.08 3.37
C ILE A 82 -9.62 11.26 2.61
N GLU A 83 -10.00 12.49 2.93
CA GLU A 83 -9.54 13.68 2.18
C GLU A 83 -8.01 13.87 2.24
N ASN A 84 -7.40 13.48 3.36
CA ASN A 84 -5.96 13.61 3.57
C ASN A 84 -5.49 12.56 4.59
N LEU A 85 -5.01 11.43 4.10
CA LEU A 85 -4.36 10.39 4.88
C LEU A 85 -2.98 10.92 5.31
N GLN A 86 -2.93 11.49 6.51
CA GLN A 86 -1.72 12.11 7.06
C GLN A 86 -0.72 11.07 7.59
N LEU A 87 -0.14 10.28 6.69
CA LEU A 87 0.96 9.37 7.01
C LEU A 87 2.30 10.06 6.76
N SER A 88 3.17 10.03 7.76
CA SER A 88 4.52 10.58 7.66
C SER A 88 5.35 9.80 6.65
N PRO A 89 6.08 10.48 5.75
CA PRO A 89 7.04 9.81 4.88
C PRO A 89 8.09 9.07 5.71
N GLN A 90 8.55 7.94 5.20
CA GLN A 90 9.66 7.18 5.79
C GLN A 90 10.73 6.93 4.73
N ALA A 91 11.97 6.82 5.19
CA ALA A 91 13.08 6.33 4.39
C ALA A 91 13.75 5.16 5.12
N VAL A 92 14.34 4.27 4.33
CA VAL A 92 15.25 3.23 4.79
C VAL A 92 16.54 3.41 4.01
N THR A 93 17.58 3.82 4.69
CA THR A 93 18.90 4.11 4.14
C THR A 93 19.85 2.93 4.32
N LYS A 94 21.04 3.01 3.71
CA LYS A 94 22.09 2.01 3.92
C LYS A 94 22.51 1.90 5.39
N GLN A 95 22.56 3.03 6.11
CA GLN A 95 22.97 3.10 7.51
C GLN A 95 21.96 2.40 8.43
N ASP A 96 20.66 2.52 8.12
CA ASP A 96 19.57 1.94 8.92
C ASP A 96 19.61 0.41 9.01
N ILE A 97 20.11 -0.23 7.97
CA ILE A 97 20.23 -1.69 7.88
C ILE A 97 21.69 -2.15 7.95
N ASP A 98 22.64 -1.27 8.23
CA ASP A 98 24.05 -1.63 8.37
C ASP A 98 24.27 -2.64 9.51
N GLY A 99 25.17 -3.59 9.31
CA GLY A 99 25.40 -4.70 10.25
C GLY A 99 24.25 -5.71 10.41
N CYS A 100 23.14 -5.55 9.70
CA CYS A 100 22.02 -6.50 9.69
C CYS A 100 22.28 -7.67 8.72
N LYS A 101 23.14 -8.62 9.13
CA LYS A 101 23.58 -9.74 8.27
C LYS A 101 22.44 -10.57 7.68
N HIS A 102 21.32 -10.72 8.42
CA HIS A 102 20.12 -11.43 7.97
C HIS A 102 19.36 -10.74 6.83
N LEU A 103 19.75 -9.52 6.46
CA LEU A 103 19.15 -8.73 5.39
C LEU A 103 20.08 -8.56 4.18
N ASP A 104 21.32 -9.07 4.22
CA ASP A 104 22.37 -8.69 3.28
C ASP A 104 22.04 -8.98 1.81
N ASP A 105 21.43 -10.12 1.52
CA ASP A 105 20.99 -10.52 0.17
C ASP A 105 19.75 -9.77 -0.33
N ILE A 106 19.02 -9.07 0.56
CA ILE A 106 17.79 -8.33 0.22
C ILE A 106 17.90 -6.81 0.45
N ARG A 107 19.06 -6.28 0.84
CA ARG A 107 19.25 -4.85 1.18
C ARG A 107 18.73 -3.90 0.10
N HIS A 108 19.03 -4.19 -1.17
CA HIS A 108 18.62 -3.38 -2.31
C HIS A 108 17.09 -3.30 -2.48
N LYS A 109 16.35 -4.29 -1.96
CA LYS A 109 14.88 -4.37 -1.99
C LYS A 109 14.20 -3.70 -0.81
N LEU A 110 14.97 -3.32 0.20
CA LEU A 110 14.48 -2.74 1.45
C LEU A 110 14.68 -1.23 1.49
N MET A 111 15.66 -0.70 0.75
CA MET A 111 15.98 0.73 0.76
C MET A 111 15.02 1.53 -0.11
N TYR A 112 14.53 2.63 0.44
CA TYR A 112 13.68 3.59 -0.25
C TYR A 112 13.86 4.98 0.37
N ASN A 113 13.59 6.02 -0.42
CA ASN A 113 13.67 7.40 0.05
C ASN A 113 12.29 8.04 -0.03
N GLN A 114 11.91 8.78 1.01
CA GLN A 114 10.67 9.58 1.07
C GLN A 114 9.39 8.80 0.66
N ALA A 115 9.27 7.54 1.08
CA ALA A 115 8.05 6.77 0.83
C ALA A 115 6.92 7.33 1.68
N LYS A 116 6.00 8.05 1.06
CA LYS A 116 4.78 8.59 1.68
C LYS A 116 3.58 7.71 1.30
N PRO A 117 3.04 6.90 2.21
CA PRO A 117 1.89 6.07 1.90
C PRO A 117 0.64 6.90 1.65
N LYS A 118 -0.09 6.56 0.58
CA LYS A 118 -1.44 7.08 0.28
C LYS A 118 -2.55 6.06 0.54
N ILE A 119 -2.15 4.87 0.97
CA ILE A 119 -3.03 3.77 1.33
C ILE A 119 -2.57 3.24 2.69
N LEU A 120 -3.52 3.00 3.58
CA LEU A 120 -3.33 2.21 4.78
C LEU A 120 -4.13 0.92 4.61
N ILE A 121 -3.49 -0.24 4.75
CA ILE A 121 -4.16 -1.54 4.72
C ILE A 121 -4.32 -2.00 6.15
N GLY A 122 -5.59 -2.16 6.56
CA GLY A 122 -5.97 -2.59 7.90
C GLY A 122 -6.41 -4.06 7.95
N GLN A 123 -6.89 -4.47 9.13
CA GLN A 123 -7.29 -5.83 9.45
C GLN A 123 -8.50 -6.33 8.64
N ASP A 124 -9.31 -5.44 8.08
CA ASP A 124 -10.35 -5.79 7.10
C ASP A 124 -9.78 -6.44 5.82
N ASN A 125 -8.48 -6.26 5.56
CA ASN A 125 -7.70 -6.96 4.55
C ASN A 125 -6.54 -7.76 5.18
N TRP A 126 -6.78 -8.43 6.33
CA TRP A 126 -5.78 -9.15 7.12
C TRP A 126 -4.91 -10.12 6.32
N HIS A 127 -5.48 -10.76 5.27
CA HIS A 127 -4.78 -11.72 4.42
C HIS A 127 -3.60 -11.08 3.68
N LEU A 128 -3.50 -9.75 3.63
CA LEU A 128 -2.39 -8.99 3.03
C LEU A 128 -1.34 -8.52 4.04
N LEU A 129 -1.68 -8.56 5.32
CA LEU A 129 -0.81 -8.14 6.42
C LEU A 129 0.07 -9.29 6.95
N VAL A 130 -0.44 -10.53 6.82
CA VAL A 130 0.25 -11.73 7.31
C VAL A 130 1.54 -11.96 6.51
N ALA A 131 2.66 -11.98 7.22
CA ALA A 131 3.96 -12.30 6.63
C ALA A 131 4.04 -13.79 6.31
N THR A 132 4.35 -14.12 5.06
CA THR A 132 4.62 -15.50 4.62
C THR A 132 6.03 -15.96 4.99
N GLU A 133 6.97 -15.03 5.07
CA GLU A 133 8.34 -15.25 5.54
C GLU A 133 8.78 -14.04 6.38
N THR A 134 9.59 -14.28 7.41
CA THR A 134 10.23 -13.21 8.18
C THR A 134 11.71 -13.50 8.37
N ARG A 135 12.54 -12.47 8.15
CA ARG A 135 13.96 -12.48 8.44
C ARG A 135 14.24 -11.56 9.60
N LYS A 136 14.86 -12.08 10.64
CA LYS A 136 15.07 -11.38 11.91
C LYS A 136 16.50 -11.53 12.38
N GLY A 137 17.03 -10.49 13.00
CA GLY A 137 18.32 -10.48 13.67
C GLY A 137 18.16 -10.49 15.18
N HIS A 138 19.06 -9.77 15.86
CA HIS A 138 18.96 -9.55 17.30
C HIS A 138 17.76 -8.65 17.66
N ARG A 139 17.39 -8.62 18.94
CA ARG A 139 16.20 -7.90 19.45
C ARG A 139 16.09 -6.44 19.03
N ASN A 140 17.22 -5.75 18.82
CA ASN A 140 17.25 -4.32 18.48
C ASN A 140 17.52 -4.08 16.98
N GLN A 141 17.51 -5.13 16.16
CA GLN A 141 17.70 -5.03 14.72
C GLN A 141 16.35 -5.14 13.99
N PRO A 142 16.18 -4.43 12.87
CA PRO A 142 14.98 -4.54 12.06
C PRO A 142 14.77 -5.96 11.53
N ALA A 143 13.51 -6.35 11.41
CA ALA A 143 13.10 -7.56 10.70
C ALA A 143 12.48 -7.21 9.34
N ALA A 144 12.71 -8.06 8.35
CA ALA A 144 12.05 -7.97 7.05
C ALA A 144 10.93 -8.99 6.94
N SER A 145 9.76 -8.56 6.49
CA SER A 145 8.59 -9.41 6.26
C SER A 145 8.27 -9.48 4.77
N LEU A 146 8.08 -10.70 4.27
CA LEU A 146 7.53 -10.95 2.95
C LEU A 146 6.01 -11.07 3.09
N THR A 147 5.26 -10.26 2.35
CA THR A 147 3.78 -10.30 2.37
C THR A 147 3.23 -10.71 1.00
N PRO A 148 1.94 -11.10 0.90
CA PRO A 148 1.34 -11.54 -0.36
C PRO A 148 1.33 -10.49 -1.48
N LEU A 149 1.39 -9.20 -1.14
CA LEU A 149 1.53 -8.12 -2.13
C LEU A 149 2.95 -8.06 -2.71
N VAL A 150 3.95 -8.54 -1.98
CA VAL A 150 5.35 -8.49 -2.39
C VAL A 150 5.71 -9.72 -3.22
N GLY A 151 5.49 -10.93 -2.70
CA GLY A 151 5.72 -12.23 -3.39
C GLY A 151 7.06 -12.43 -4.13
N PRO A 152 7.37 -13.63 -4.63
CA PRO A 152 8.52 -13.85 -5.51
C PRO A 152 8.18 -13.41 -6.94
N ALA A 153 9.04 -12.57 -7.53
CA ALA A 153 8.92 -12.13 -8.93
C ALA A 153 8.77 -13.34 -9.85
N ARG A 154 7.60 -13.50 -10.49
CA ARG A 154 7.33 -14.61 -11.42
C ARG A 154 7.74 -14.31 -12.86
N HIS A 155 8.12 -13.08 -13.19
CA HIS A 155 8.50 -12.70 -14.55
C HIS A 155 9.72 -11.75 -14.62
N PRO A 156 10.64 -11.95 -15.57
CA PRO A 156 11.86 -11.14 -15.70
C PRO A 156 11.65 -9.72 -16.27
N ASN A 157 10.44 -9.34 -16.67
CA ASN A 157 10.15 -8.04 -17.32
C ASN A 157 9.09 -7.17 -16.60
N SER A 158 8.82 -7.39 -15.32
CA SER A 158 7.87 -6.56 -14.57
C SER A 158 8.17 -6.53 -13.07
N TYR A 159 8.47 -5.32 -12.57
CA TYR A 159 8.49 -4.87 -11.15
C TYR A 159 9.24 -5.73 -10.11
N ASP A 160 10.31 -5.17 -9.54
CA ASP A 160 11.16 -5.78 -8.52
C ASP A 160 10.44 -5.88 -7.15
N PRO A 161 10.37 -7.05 -6.50
CA PRO A 161 9.66 -7.22 -5.24
C PRO A 161 10.42 -6.62 -4.06
N THR A 162 9.81 -5.65 -3.40
CA THR A 162 10.29 -4.99 -2.18
C THR A 162 9.79 -5.66 -0.92
N ARG A 163 10.67 -6.11 -0.03
CA ARG A 163 10.25 -6.58 1.31
C ARG A 163 9.93 -5.39 2.21
N ALA A 164 9.02 -5.58 3.15
CA ALA A 164 8.67 -4.56 4.13
C ALA A 164 9.57 -4.68 5.37
N LEU A 165 10.02 -3.57 5.95
CA LEU A 165 10.75 -3.56 7.23
C LEU A 165 9.81 -3.31 8.41
N ARG A 166 10.14 -3.90 9.55
CA ARG A 166 9.54 -3.60 10.87
C ARG A 166 10.63 -3.64 11.94
N THR A 167 10.40 -2.95 13.04
CA THR A 167 11.19 -3.12 14.27
C THR A 167 10.69 -4.28 15.13
#